data_AF-A0A382SVY6-F1
#
_entry.id   AF-A0A382SVY6-F1
#
_cell.length_a   1.000
_cell.length_b   1.000
_cell.length_c   1.000
_cell.angle_alpha   90.00
_cell.angle_beta   90.00
_cell.angle_gamma   90.00
#
_symmetry.space_group_name_H-M   'P 1'
#
loop_
_entity.id
_entity.type
_entity.pdbx_description
1 polymer ?
#
loop_
_entity_poly.entity_id
_entity_poly.type
_entity_poly.pdbx_seq_one_letter_code
_entity_poly.pdbx_strand_id
1 'polypeptide(L)' 'MTFQTIIPNESGYYGEYGGMFIPEILRTTFDELIDAFAEAKADPEFWQGFVDVMQN' A
#
# COMPACT_ATOMS: atom_id res chain seq x y z
N MET A 1 21.04 -18.94 10.55
CA MET A 1 19.58 -18.83 10.37
C MET A 1 19.33 -17.70 9.38
N THR A 2 18.70 -17.98 8.25
CA THR A 2 18.39 -16.96 7.22
C THR A 2 17.01 -16.39 7.49
N PHE A 3 16.91 -15.08 7.72
CA PHE A 3 15.65 -14.37 7.73
C PHE A 3 15.23 -14.14 6.27
N GLN A 4 14.09 -14.69 5.87
CA GLN A 4 13.49 -14.39 4.58
C GLN A 4 12.55 -13.20 4.75
N THR A 5 12.86 -12.08 4.11
CA THR A 5 11.93 -10.94 4.03
C THR A 5 10.71 -11.35 3.23
N ILE A 6 9.53 -11.33 3.86
CA ILE A 6 8.26 -11.60 3.18
C ILE A 6 7.80 -10.30 2.54
N ILE A 7 7.83 -10.25 1.22
CA ILE A 7 7.33 -9.14 0.40
C ILE A 7 5.94 -9.55 -0.10
N PRO A 8 4.95 -8.62 -0.18
CA PRO A 8 3.65 -8.99 -0.69
C PRO A 8 3.74 -9.38 -2.16
N ASN A 9 2.98 -10.38 -2.57
CA ASN A 9 2.76 -10.64 -3.99
C ASN A 9 1.80 -9.59 -4.59
N GLU A 10 1.59 -9.65 -5.91
CA GLU A 10 0.71 -8.73 -6.64
C GLU A 10 -0.74 -8.71 -6.13
N SER A 11 -1.18 -9.82 -5.54
CA SER A 11 -2.52 -9.93 -4.93
C SER A 11 -2.56 -9.42 -3.48
N GLY A 12 -1.46 -8.89 -2.95
CA GLY A 12 -1.38 -8.35 -1.59
C GLY A 12 -1.16 -9.38 -0.48
N TYR A 13 -0.76 -10.62 -0.81
CA TYR A 13 -0.45 -11.65 0.18
C TYR A 13 1.02 -11.65 0.60
N TYR A 14 1.25 -11.64 1.91
CA TYR A 14 2.50 -11.89 2.59
C TYR A 14 2.57 -13.36 3.00
N GLY A 15 3.08 -14.22 2.12
CA GLY A 15 3.00 -15.66 2.32
C GLY A 15 1.55 -16.12 2.26
N GLU A 16 1.06 -16.76 3.32
CA GLU A 16 -0.32 -17.29 3.38
C GLU A 16 -1.36 -16.25 3.85
N TYR A 17 -0.94 -15.05 4.26
CA TYR A 17 -1.80 -14.06 4.88
C TYR A 17 -1.88 -12.76 4.07
N GLY A 18 -2.99 -12.03 4.20
CA GLY A 18 -3.23 -10.79 3.48
C GLY A 18 -4.25 -10.98 2.37
N GLY A 19 -3.99 -10.36 1.22
CA GLY A 19 -4.93 -10.34 0.11
C GLY A 19 -6.06 -9.34 0.29
N MET A 20 -7.03 -9.42 -0.62
CA MET A 20 -8.18 -8.52 -0.66
C MET A 20 -9.48 -9.34 -0.69
N PHE A 21 -10.00 -9.67 0.49
CA PHE A 21 -11.27 -10.40 0.64
C PHE A 21 -12.42 -9.41 0.88
N ILE A 22 -12.83 -8.73 -0.19
CA ILE A 22 -13.88 -7.71 -0.17
C ILE A 22 -14.98 -8.02 -1.20
N PRO A 23 -16.20 -7.47 -1.04
CA PRO A 23 -17.23 -7.54 -2.08
C PRO A 23 -16.75 -6.96 -3.42
N GLU A 24 -17.21 -7.55 -4.54
CA GLU A 24 -16.86 -7.12 -5.90
C GLU A 24 -17.11 -5.63 -6.14
N ILE A 25 -18.19 -5.09 -5.58
CA ILE A 25 -18.55 -3.66 -5.70
C ILE A 25 -17.48 -2.70 -5.14
N LEU A 26 -16.63 -3.18 -4.22
CA LEU A 26 -15.55 -2.37 -3.65
C LEU A 26 -14.23 -2.53 -4.41
N ARG A 27 -14.13 -3.47 -5.37
CA ARG A 27 -12.87 -3.77 -6.04
C ARG A 27 -12.30 -2.56 -6.77
N THR A 28 -13.11 -1.89 -7.58
CA THR A 28 -12.70 -0.70 -8.34
C THR A 28 -12.19 0.41 -7.44
N THR A 29 -12.88 0.67 -6.32
CA THR A 29 -12.46 1.71 -5.36
C THR A 29 -11.12 1.40 -4.71
N PHE A 30 -10.83 0.12 -4.44
CA PHE A 30 -9.53 -0.28 -3.91
C PHE A 30 -8.42 -0.22 -4.96
N ASP A 31 -8.72 -0.55 -6.21
CA ASP A 31 -7.76 -0.43 -7.31
C ASP A 31 -7.36 1.06 -7.48
N GLU A 32 -8.33 1.99 -7.48
CA GLU A 32 -8.07 3.45 -7.51
C GLU A 32 -7.25 3.93 -6.31
N LEU A 33 -7.52 3.41 -5.11
CA LEU A 33 -6.76 3.74 -3.91
C LEU A 33 -5.31 3.26 -4.00
N ILE A 34 -5.07 2.06 -4.54
CA ILE A 34 -3.74 1.51 -4.73
C ILE A 34 -2.93 2.38 -5.70
N ASP A 35 -3.55 2.81 -6.79
CA ASP A 35 -2.92 3.69 -7.78
C ASP A 35 -2.57 5.06 -7.18
N ALA A 36 -3.53 5.71 -6.52
CA ALA A 36 -3.31 6.99 -5.85
C ALA A 36 -2.24 6.90 -4.75
N PHE A 37 -2.20 5.79 -4.00
CA PHE A 37 -1.17 5.55 -3.01
C PHE A 37 0.21 5.37 -3.67
N ALA A 38 0.30 4.66 -4.78
CA ALA A 38 1.55 4.46 -5.51
C ALA A 38 2.10 5.80 -6.03
N GLU A 39 1.23 6.65 -6.58
CA GLU A 39 1.56 8.01 -7.01
C GLU A 39 2.07 8.86 -5.84
N ALA A 40 1.30 8.96 -4.75
CA ALA A 40 1.67 9.74 -3.57
C ALA A 40 2.97 9.25 -2.93
N LYS A 41 3.18 7.92 -2.88
CA LYS A 41 4.41 7.31 -2.36
C LYS A 41 5.64 7.68 -3.21
N ALA A 42 5.46 7.86 -4.52
CA ALA A 42 6.53 8.25 -5.44
C ALA A 42 6.78 9.77 -5.47
N ASP A 43 5.89 10.58 -4.89
CA ASP A 43 5.97 12.04 -4.89
C ASP A 43 6.77 12.59 -3.69
N PRO A 44 7.95 13.22 -3.91
CA PRO A 44 8.72 13.84 -2.85
C PRO A 44 8.03 15.02 -2.16
N GLU A 45 7.19 15.78 -2.87
CA GLU A 45 6.48 16.94 -2.28
C GLU A 45 5.41 16.48 -1.29
N PHE A 46 4.71 15.39 -1.62
CA PHE A 46 3.79 14.72 -0.69
C PHE A 46 4.49 14.33 0.62
N TRP A 47 5.69 13.73 0.54
CA TRP A 47 6.45 13.34 1.73
C TRP A 47 6.88 14.53 2.58
N GLN A 48 7.30 15.63 1.95
CA GLN A 48 7.63 16.85 2.69
C GLN A 48 6.43 17.35 3.50
N GLY A 49 5.27 17.47 2.86
CA GLY A 49 4.04 17.87 3.55
C GLY A 49 3.61 16.90 4.65
N PHE A 50 3.73 15.59 4.42
CA PHE A 50 3.44 14.58 5.42
C PHE A 50 4.32 14.71 6.67
N VAL A 51 5.64 14.89 6.48
CA VAL A 51 6.59 15.08 7.58
C VAL A 51 6.28 16.36 8.35
N ASP A 52 6.01 17.46 7.66
CA ASP A 52 5.69 18.75 8.28
C ASP A 52 4.43 18.65 9.17
N VAL A 53 3.41 17.90 8.74
CA VAL A 53 2.19 17.65 9.54
C VAL A 53 2.51 16.82 10.78
N MET A 54 3.29 15.75 10.64
CA MET A 54 3.55 14.78 11.71
C MET A 54 4.55 15.25 12.77
N GLN A 55 5.23 16.38 12.56
CA GLN A 55 6.22 16.95 13.48
C GLN A 55 5.67 18.00 14.45
N ASN A 56 4.39 18.36 14.35
CA ASN A 56 3.69 19.25 15.30
C ASN A 56 3.02 18.47 16.45
#